data_AF-A0A1S8CRT9-F1
#
_entry.id   AF-A0A1S8CRT9-F1
#
_cell.length_a   1.000
_cell.length_b   1.000
_cell.length_c   1.000
_cell.angle_alpha   90.00
_cell.angle_beta   90.00
_cell.angle_gamma   90.00
#
_symmetry.space_group_name_H-M   'P 1'
#
loop_
_entity.id
_entity.type
_entity.pdbx_description
1 polymer ?
#
loop_
_entity_poly.entity_id
_entity_poly.type
_entity_poly.pdbx_seq_one_letter_code
_entity_poly.pdbx_strand_id
1 'polypeptide(L)'
;MELQERATQVLEDKKQRIKDFAALQPDHPFTLANKHMLELSTQNSWNATGVLSMTGVLWWAMNLTVDLAPPHYVIFNATGGPDADFAIFTAAVTGSFFVDPSTLHGEYQFTLEAVAGGGGEVSLDLYDMNWSQVGTFFGAVVGISLSKLTGSGIISYH
;
A
#
# COMPACT_ATOMS: atom_id res chain seq x y z
N MET A 1 4.98 -22.37 -3.36
CA MET A 1 4.37 -21.37 -2.47
C MET A 1 3.72 -20.37 -3.38
N GLU A 2 2.39 -20.32 -3.40
CA GLU A 2 1.66 -19.43 -4.29
C GLU A 2 1.93 -17.98 -3.84
N LEU A 3 2.16 -17.05 -4.78
CA LEU A 3 2.47 -15.64 -4.50
C LEU A 3 1.49 -14.99 -3.51
N GLN A 4 0.24 -15.45 -3.51
CA GLN A 4 -0.82 -15.02 -2.62
C GLN A 4 -0.56 -15.41 -1.15
N GLU A 5 -0.03 -16.61 -0.89
CA GLU A 5 0.35 -17.05 0.46
C GLU A 5 1.50 -16.18 1.00
N ARG A 6 2.51 -15.93 0.16
CA ARG A 6 3.65 -15.08 0.52
C ARG A 6 3.20 -13.65 0.79
N ALA A 7 2.33 -13.10 -0.05
CA ALA A 7 1.77 -11.77 0.14
C ALA A 7 1.00 -11.68 1.46
N THR A 8 0.14 -12.67 1.74
CA THR A 8 -0.62 -12.73 3.00
C THR A 8 0.30 -12.80 4.21
N GLN A 9 1.36 -13.61 4.16
CA GLN A 9 2.33 -13.71 5.24
C GLN A 9 3.08 -12.40 5.48
N VAL A 10 3.55 -11.73 4.42
CA VAL A 10 4.21 -10.41 4.53
C VAL A 10 3.28 -9.38 5.16
N LEU A 11 2.00 -9.41 4.80
CA LEU A 11 0.97 -8.52 5.35
C LEU A 11 0.76 -8.77 6.86
N GLU A 12 0.63 -10.03 7.28
CA GLU A 12 0.48 -10.38 8.69
C GLU A 12 1.75 -10.04 9.50
N ASP A 13 2.94 -10.30 8.96
CA ASP A 13 4.20 -9.93 9.59
C ASP A 13 4.35 -8.41 9.75
N LYS A 14 3.85 -7.61 8.79
CA LYS A 14 3.79 -6.15 8.92
C LYS A 14 2.84 -5.72 10.03
N LYS A 15 1.60 -6.26 10.06
CA LYS A 15 0.63 -5.98 11.12
C LYS A 15 1.19 -6.31 12.50
N GLN A 16 1.85 -7.46 12.64
CA GLN A 16 2.44 -7.88 13.91
C GLN A 16 3.58 -6.95 14.36
N ARG A 17 4.47 -6.53 13.45
CA ARG A 17 5.52 -5.56 13.78
C ARG A 17 5.00 -4.22 14.27
N ILE A 18 3.89 -3.73 13.70
CA ILE A 18 3.23 -2.50 14.18
C ILE A 18 2.72 -2.70 15.62
N LYS A 19 2.09 -3.85 15.90
CA LYS A 19 1.61 -4.20 17.26
C LYS A 19 2.74 -4.31 18.27
N ASP A 20 3.81 -5.00 17.91
CA ASP A 20 4.97 -5.20 18.77
C ASP A 20 5.66 -3.86 19.08
N PHE A 21 5.84 -3.02 18.05
CA PHE A 21 6.38 -1.67 18.23
C PHE A 21 5.50 -0.82 19.15
N ALA A 22 4.18 -0.83 18.93
CA ALA A 22 3.24 -0.10 19.75
C ALA A 22 3.22 -0.55 21.22
N ALA A 23 3.35 -1.85 21.47
CA ALA A 23 3.45 -2.41 22.82
C ALA A 23 4.74 -1.96 23.54
N LEU A 24 5.85 -1.82 22.80
CA LEU A 24 7.13 -1.37 23.33
C LEU A 24 7.19 0.16 23.53
N GLN A 25 6.47 0.92 22.71
CA GLN A 25 6.54 2.39 22.66
C GLN A 25 5.12 3.00 22.61
N PRO A 26 4.33 2.91 23.69
CA PRO A 26 2.92 3.32 23.69
C PRO A 26 2.70 4.81 23.40
N ASP A 27 3.63 5.67 23.82
CA ASP A 27 3.52 7.14 23.69
C ASP A 27 4.18 7.68 22.41
N HIS A 28 4.76 6.83 21.57
CA HIS A 28 5.43 7.27 20.35
C HIS A 28 4.41 7.80 19.32
N PRO A 29 4.68 8.90 18.59
CA PRO A 29 3.74 9.47 17.63
C PRO A 29 3.21 8.46 16.59
N PHE A 30 4.07 7.57 16.10
CA PHE A 30 3.67 6.48 15.20
C PHE A 30 2.65 5.53 15.83
N THR A 31 2.81 5.19 17.11
CA THR A 31 1.88 4.33 17.86
C THR A 31 0.53 5.01 18.04
N LEU A 32 0.53 6.30 18.39
CA LEU A 32 -0.68 7.10 18.54
C LEU A 32 -1.45 7.24 17.22
N ALA A 33 -0.75 7.52 16.12
CA ALA A 33 -1.34 7.64 14.78
C ALA A 33 -1.92 6.31 14.29
N ASN A 34 -1.33 5.17 14.67
CA ASN A 34 -1.74 3.84 14.23
C ASN A 34 -2.53 3.07 15.29
N LYS A 35 -3.15 3.74 16.27
CA LYS A 35 -3.85 3.07 17.36
C LYS A 35 -5.00 2.17 16.86
N HIS A 36 -5.69 2.58 15.79
CA HIS A 36 -6.72 1.77 15.13
C HIS A 36 -6.17 0.43 14.61
N MET A 37 -4.88 0.37 14.25
CA MET A 37 -4.22 -0.88 13.86
C MET A 37 -4.13 -1.91 14.98
N LEU A 38 -4.09 -1.45 16.24
CA LEU A 38 -4.13 -2.32 17.41
C LEU A 38 -5.53 -2.87 17.65
N GLU A 39 -6.54 -2.09 17.27
CA GLU A 39 -7.96 -2.44 17.37
C GLU A 39 -8.39 -3.37 16.21
N LEU A 40 -7.60 -3.50 15.14
CA LEU A 40 -7.86 -4.44 14.03
C LEU A 40 -7.88 -5.93 14.44
N SER A 41 -7.24 -6.36 15.53
CA SER A 41 -7.47 -7.75 15.99
C SER A 41 -8.91 -7.96 16.48
N THR A 42 -9.65 -6.88 16.71
CA THR A 42 -11.04 -6.87 17.14
C THR A 42 -12.00 -6.30 16.09
N GLN A 43 -11.49 -5.72 14.99
CA GLN A 43 -12.27 -5.12 13.90
C GLN A 43 -11.86 -5.66 12.53
N ASN A 44 -12.75 -5.56 11.55
CA ASN A 44 -12.55 -6.14 10.23
C ASN A 44 -11.45 -5.39 9.43
N SER A 45 -10.46 -6.13 8.93
CA SER A 45 -9.65 -5.67 7.80
C SER A 45 -10.38 -5.95 6.48
N TRP A 46 -10.26 -5.04 5.52
CA TRP A 46 -10.93 -5.16 4.22
C TRP A 46 -9.95 -5.65 3.16
N ASN A 47 -10.02 -6.93 2.82
CA ASN A 47 -9.15 -7.52 1.81
C ASN A 47 -9.44 -6.94 0.43
N ALA A 48 -8.39 -6.64 -0.31
CA ALA A 48 -8.51 -6.15 -1.68
C ALA A 48 -7.46 -6.80 -2.58
N THR A 49 -7.84 -7.03 -3.84
CA THR A 49 -6.93 -7.51 -4.88
C THR A 49 -7.08 -6.66 -6.12
N GLY A 50 -6.00 -6.46 -6.86
CA GLY A 50 -6.08 -5.66 -8.06
C GLY A 50 -4.75 -5.45 -8.75
N VAL A 51 -4.60 -4.29 -9.37
CA VAL A 51 -3.45 -3.96 -10.21
C VAL A 51 -2.83 -2.65 -9.75
N LEU A 52 -1.50 -2.67 -9.60
CA LEU A 52 -0.67 -1.50 -9.42
C LEU A 52 0.18 -1.31 -10.67
N SER A 53 0.07 -0.15 -11.32
CA SER A 53 0.87 0.21 -12.49
C SER A 53 1.62 1.50 -12.23
N MET A 54 2.85 1.55 -12.72
CA MET A 54 3.68 2.74 -12.66
C MET A 54 4.39 2.94 -14.00
N THR A 55 4.43 4.19 -14.44
CA THR A 55 5.12 4.59 -15.66
C THR A 55 5.88 5.88 -15.43
N GLY A 56 7.13 5.94 -15.89
CA GLY A 56 7.91 7.16 -15.84
C GLY A 56 9.40 6.94 -15.61
N VAL A 57 10.17 7.95 -16.01
CA VAL A 57 11.61 8.09 -15.74
C VAL A 57 11.81 9.52 -15.29
N LEU A 58 12.34 9.73 -14.08
CA LEU A 58 12.43 11.03 -13.40
C LEU A 58 11.08 11.63 -12.99
N TRP A 59 10.14 11.74 -13.92
CA TRP A 59 8.73 12.04 -13.65
C TRP A 59 7.89 10.79 -13.84
N TRP A 60 6.98 10.57 -12.91
CA TRP A 60 6.22 9.32 -12.88
C TRP A 60 4.74 9.54 -12.60
N ALA A 61 3.96 8.56 -13.04
CA ALA A 61 2.56 8.40 -12.71
C ALA A 61 2.33 6.97 -12.20
N MET A 62 1.52 6.86 -11.17
CA MET A 62 1.16 5.60 -10.51
C MET A 62 -0.35 5.49 -10.41
N ASN A 63 -0.88 4.30 -10.69
CA ASN A 63 -2.28 3.94 -10.50
C ASN A 63 -2.37 2.61 -9.76
N LEU A 64 -3.11 2.60 -8.66
CA LEU A 64 -3.60 1.40 -7.99
C LEU A 64 -5.10 1.30 -8.21
N THR A 65 -5.58 0.16 -8.69
CA THR A 65 -7.01 -0.16 -8.74
C THR A 65 -7.22 -1.50 -8.04
N VAL A 66 -8.05 -1.54 -6.99
CA VAL A 66 -8.29 -2.75 -6.19
C VAL A 66 -9.78 -2.98 -5.93
N ASP A 67 -10.19 -4.24 -6.06
CA ASP A 67 -11.54 -4.71 -5.77
C ASP A 67 -11.65 -5.19 -4.32
N LEU A 68 -12.72 -4.78 -3.63
CA LEU A 68 -13.00 -5.10 -2.21
C LEU A 68 -14.08 -6.17 -2.03
N ALA A 69 -14.42 -6.86 -3.13
CA ALA A 69 -15.67 -7.57 -3.43
C ALA A 69 -16.60 -6.71 -4.32
N PRO A 70 -16.82 -7.11 -5.58
CA PRO A 70 -17.70 -6.40 -6.49
C PRO A 70 -19.08 -6.10 -5.88
N PRO A 71 -19.65 -4.91 -6.11
CA PRO A 71 -19.21 -3.90 -7.09
C PRO A 71 -18.18 -2.88 -6.55
N HIS A 72 -17.64 -3.07 -5.35
CA HIS A 72 -16.85 -2.05 -4.66
C HIS A 72 -15.38 -2.07 -5.06
N TYR A 73 -14.86 -0.93 -5.50
CA TYR A 73 -13.46 -0.77 -5.86
C TYR A 73 -12.87 0.55 -5.37
N VAL A 74 -11.56 0.55 -5.15
CA VAL A 74 -10.79 1.74 -4.79
C VAL A 74 -9.77 2.02 -5.87
N ILE A 75 -9.68 3.29 -6.26
CA ILE A 75 -8.66 3.80 -7.16
C ILE A 75 -7.78 4.77 -6.40
N PHE A 76 -6.46 4.62 -6.50
CA PHE A 76 -5.48 5.58 -6.04
C PHE A 76 -4.58 6.01 -7.20
N ASN A 77 -4.46 7.32 -7.42
CA ASN A 77 -3.64 7.91 -8.47
C ASN A 77 -2.62 8.86 -7.87
N ALA A 78 -1.36 8.74 -8.25
CA ALA A 78 -0.31 9.65 -7.84
C ALA A 78 0.58 10.05 -9.03
N THR A 79 1.15 11.23 -8.96
CA THR A 79 2.16 11.71 -9.91
C THR A 79 3.25 12.45 -9.15
N GLY A 80 4.50 12.36 -9.59
CA GLY A 80 5.60 13.04 -8.92
C GLY A 80 6.87 13.10 -9.75
N GLY A 81 7.94 13.56 -9.09
CA GLY A 81 9.25 13.83 -9.67
C GLY A 81 9.72 15.28 -9.51
N PRO A 82 11.01 15.58 -9.77
CA PRO A 82 12.04 14.66 -10.27
C PRO A 82 12.63 13.75 -9.18
N ASP A 83 12.57 12.44 -9.39
CA ASP A 83 13.20 11.43 -8.53
C ASP A 83 14.29 10.66 -9.31
N ALA A 84 15.37 10.25 -8.65
CA ALA A 84 16.47 9.51 -9.31
C ALA A 84 16.12 8.05 -9.65
N ASP A 85 14.85 7.68 -9.53
CA ASP A 85 14.35 6.32 -9.66
C ASP A 85 13.70 6.07 -11.03
N PHE A 86 13.74 4.80 -11.45
CA PHE A 86 13.13 4.31 -12.68
C PHE A 86 12.14 3.19 -12.34
N ALA A 87 10.88 3.38 -12.74
CA ALA A 87 9.85 2.36 -12.63
C ALA A 87 8.90 2.39 -13.82
N ILE A 88 8.96 1.34 -14.62
CA ILE A 88 7.97 1.02 -15.64
C ILE A 88 7.52 -0.42 -15.38
N PHE A 89 6.39 -0.58 -14.72
CA PHE A 89 5.89 -1.89 -14.35
C PHE A 89 4.38 -1.96 -14.19
N THR A 90 3.88 -3.18 -14.26
CA THR A 90 2.54 -3.56 -13.82
C THR A 90 2.66 -4.73 -12.86
N ALA A 91 1.90 -4.70 -11.77
CA ALA A 91 1.90 -5.71 -10.74
C ALA A 91 0.48 -6.12 -10.38
N ALA A 92 0.25 -7.43 -10.29
CA ALA A 92 -0.92 -7.96 -9.61
C ALA A 92 -0.65 -7.89 -8.11
N VAL A 93 -1.50 -7.19 -7.38
CA VAL A 93 -1.34 -6.92 -5.94
C VAL A 93 -2.50 -7.50 -5.14
N THR A 94 -2.19 -7.94 -3.93
CA THR A 94 -3.15 -8.29 -2.89
C THR A 94 -2.81 -7.51 -1.63
N GLY A 95 -3.81 -7.14 -0.85
CA GLY A 95 -3.64 -6.24 0.27
C GLY A 95 -4.86 -6.17 1.15
N SER A 96 -4.80 -5.25 2.10
CA SER A 96 -5.95 -4.92 2.94
C SER A 96 -5.98 -3.44 3.25
N PHE A 97 -7.18 -2.88 3.40
CA PHE A 97 -7.39 -1.64 4.12
C PHE A 97 -7.64 -1.90 5.60
N PHE A 98 -7.21 -0.93 6.39
CA PHE A 98 -7.23 -0.90 7.85
C PHE A 98 -8.31 0.04 8.40
N VAL A 99 -9.00 0.71 7.50
CA VAL A 99 -10.16 1.56 7.74
C VAL A 99 -11.26 1.13 6.79
N ASP A 100 -12.50 1.53 7.07
CA ASP A 100 -13.62 1.32 6.15
C ASP A 100 -13.32 2.00 4.80
N PRO A 101 -13.20 1.25 3.69
CA PRO A 101 -12.83 1.82 2.40
C PRO A 101 -13.81 2.86 1.88
N SER A 102 -15.08 2.81 2.29
CA SER A 102 -16.09 3.79 1.91
C SER A 102 -15.80 5.21 2.45
N THR A 103 -14.91 5.31 3.43
CA THR A 103 -14.44 6.58 4.00
C THR A 103 -13.25 7.18 3.26
N LEU A 104 -12.64 6.43 2.34
CA LEU A 104 -11.43 6.85 1.62
C LEU A 104 -11.77 7.81 0.49
N HIS A 105 -11.46 9.10 0.69
CA HIS A 105 -11.66 10.15 -0.31
C HIS A 105 -10.59 11.23 -0.19
N GLY A 106 -10.09 11.72 -1.32
CA GLY A 106 -9.19 12.87 -1.35
C GLY A 106 -7.71 12.50 -1.29
N GLU A 107 -6.90 13.35 -0.67
CA GLU A 107 -5.44 13.22 -0.70
C GLU A 107 -4.93 12.27 0.39
N TYR A 108 -4.07 11.34 -0.03
CA TYR A 108 -3.39 10.36 0.83
C TYR A 108 -1.91 10.29 0.46
N GLN A 109 -1.09 9.94 1.44
CA GLN A 109 0.34 9.73 1.27
C GLN A 109 0.63 8.26 0.98
N PHE A 110 1.77 7.99 0.35
CA PHE A 110 2.19 6.63 0.08
C PHE A 110 3.69 6.44 0.23
N THR A 111 4.08 5.19 0.48
CA THR A 111 5.45 4.70 0.30
C THR A 111 5.44 3.46 -0.57
N LEU A 112 6.27 3.45 -1.61
CA LEU A 112 6.40 2.38 -2.57
C LEU A 112 7.83 1.84 -2.57
N GLU A 113 7.97 0.52 -2.54
CA GLU A 113 9.23 -0.17 -2.84
C GLU A 113 8.96 -1.19 -3.94
N ALA A 114 9.67 -1.08 -5.06
CA ALA A 114 9.50 -1.96 -6.21
C ALA A 114 10.85 -2.35 -6.81
N VAL A 115 11.12 -3.66 -6.85
CA VAL A 115 12.31 -4.24 -7.47
C VAL A 115 11.85 -5.22 -8.54
N ALA A 116 12.19 -4.98 -9.81
CA ALA A 116 11.80 -5.83 -10.92
C ALA A 116 12.95 -6.16 -11.88
N GLY A 117 13.16 -7.46 -12.06
CA GLY A 117 14.05 -8.09 -13.02
C GLY A 117 13.85 -9.62 -12.99
N GLY A 118 13.23 -10.19 -14.04
CA GLY A 118 12.96 -11.64 -14.19
C GLY A 118 11.87 -12.23 -13.26
N GLY A 119 11.67 -11.67 -12.06
CA GLY A 119 10.65 -12.04 -11.08
C GLY A 119 10.72 -11.09 -9.88
N GLY A 120 10.08 -9.92 -10.02
CA GLY A 120 10.14 -8.83 -9.04
C GLY A 120 9.00 -8.78 -8.05
N GLU A 121 9.13 -7.93 -7.04
CA GLU A 121 8.10 -7.68 -6.02
C GLU A 121 7.88 -6.19 -5.82
N VAL A 122 6.65 -5.84 -5.45
CA VAL A 122 6.26 -4.48 -5.07
C VAL A 122 5.55 -4.50 -3.74
N SER A 123 5.85 -3.51 -2.92
CA SER A 123 5.15 -3.16 -1.69
C SER A 123 4.68 -1.71 -1.81
N LEU A 124 3.41 -1.48 -1.54
CA LEU A 124 2.81 -0.15 -1.45
C LEU A 124 2.09 -0.01 -0.11
N ASP A 125 2.44 0.99 0.66
CA ASP A 125 1.73 1.36 1.89
C ASP A 125 1.06 2.73 1.70
N LEU A 126 -0.18 2.85 2.15
CA LEU A 126 -1.00 4.07 2.07
C LEU A 126 -1.21 4.65 3.47
N TYR A 127 -1.15 5.97 3.56
CA TYR A 127 -1.28 6.72 4.79
C TYR A 127 -2.25 7.90 4.62
N ASP A 128 -2.99 8.23 5.67
CA ASP A 128 -3.68 9.51 5.72
C ASP A 128 -2.68 10.68 5.83
N MET A 129 -3.19 11.92 5.83
CA MET A 129 -2.34 13.11 5.93
C MET A 129 -1.68 13.31 7.30
N ASN A 130 -2.00 12.46 8.29
CA ASN A 130 -1.38 12.42 9.60
C ASN A 130 -0.37 11.26 9.75
N TRP A 131 0.01 10.62 8.62
CA TRP A 131 0.88 9.44 8.60
C TRP A 131 0.30 8.21 9.34
N SER A 132 -1.01 8.16 9.51
CA SER A 132 -1.74 6.98 9.97
C SER A 132 -1.90 6.00 8.82
N GLN A 133 -1.46 4.75 8.98
CA GLN A 133 -1.52 3.76 7.92
C GLN A 133 -2.97 3.30 7.69
N VAL A 134 -3.44 3.45 6.45
CA VAL A 134 -4.82 3.10 6.06
C VAL A 134 -4.91 1.87 5.18
N GLY A 135 -3.81 1.46 4.53
CA GLY A 135 -3.78 0.26 3.72
C GLY A 135 -2.39 -0.17 3.33
N THR A 136 -2.28 -1.40 2.85
CA THR A 136 -1.02 -2.00 2.42
C THR A 136 -1.29 -3.04 1.33
N PHE A 137 -0.38 -3.10 0.35
CA PHE A 137 -0.51 -3.94 -0.83
C PHE A 137 0.84 -4.53 -1.18
N PHE A 138 0.84 -5.80 -1.57
CA PHE A 138 2.02 -6.52 -1.99
C PHE A 138 1.70 -7.33 -3.25
N GLY A 139 2.65 -7.40 -4.17
CA GLY A 139 2.42 -8.06 -5.45
C GLY A 139 3.66 -8.46 -6.20
N ALA A 140 3.45 -9.33 -7.19
CA ALA A 140 4.47 -9.71 -8.15
C ALA A 140 4.53 -8.68 -9.27
N VAL A 141 5.75 -8.26 -9.61
CA VAL A 141 5.98 -7.23 -10.61
C VAL A 141 6.38 -7.85 -11.94
N VAL A 142 5.73 -7.39 -13.01
CA VAL A 142 6.15 -7.60 -14.39
C VAL A 142 6.60 -6.24 -14.95
N GLY A 143 7.86 -6.14 -15.32
CA GLY A 143 8.45 -4.89 -15.83
C GLY A 143 9.88 -4.70 -15.35
N ILE A 144 10.31 -3.43 -15.36
CA ILE A 144 11.65 -3.02 -14.91
C ILE A 144 11.45 -1.92 -13.88
N SER A 145 12.01 -2.14 -12.69
CA SER A 145 11.85 -1.22 -11.56
C SER A 145 13.01 -1.37 -10.60
N LEU A 146 13.59 -0.25 -10.20
CA LEU A 146 14.37 -0.12 -8.98
C LEU A 146 13.93 1.19 -8.38
N SER A 147 12.97 1.13 -7.46
CA SER A 147 12.30 2.33 -6.98
C SER A 147 11.98 2.22 -5.51
N LYS A 148 12.29 3.30 -4.80
CA LYS A 148 11.86 3.54 -3.44
C LYS A 148 11.31 4.97 -3.39
N LEU A 149 9.99 5.07 -3.48
CA LEU A 149 9.30 6.33 -3.68
C LEU A 149 8.40 6.65 -2.51
N THR A 150 8.32 7.95 -2.20
CA THR A 150 7.31 8.48 -1.30
C THR A 150 6.64 9.67 -1.97
N GLY A 151 5.37 9.88 -1.70
CA GLY A 151 4.62 10.98 -2.30
C GLY A 151 3.19 11.05 -1.81
N SER A 152 2.37 11.86 -2.48
CA SER A 152 0.93 11.90 -2.27
C SER A 152 0.16 11.65 -3.57
N GLY A 153 -1.10 11.27 -3.42
CA GLY A 153 -2.00 10.99 -4.51
C GLY A 153 -3.45 11.12 -4.06
N ILE A 154 -4.37 10.97 -5.01
CA ILE A 154 -5.80 11.03 -4.76
C ILE A 154 -6.37 9.62 -4.70
N ILE A 155 -7.07 9.30 -3.62
CA ILE A 155 -7.85 8.08 -3.46
C ILE A 155 -9.35 8.35 -3.70
N SER A 156 -10.04 7.38 -4.27
CA SER A 156 -11.49 7.43 -4.47
C SER A 156 -12.09 6.03 -4.33
N TYR A 157 -13.17 5.94 -3.57
CA TYR A 157 -13.99 4.75 -3.42
C TYR A 157 -15.21 4.80 -4.36
N HIS A 158 -15.54 3.66 -4.97
CA HIS A 158 -16.62 3.50 -5.94
C HIS A 158 -17.47 2.25 -5.65
#